data_AF-A0A0J1EN91-F1
#
_entry.id   AF-A0A0J1EN91-F1
#
_cell.length_a   1.000
_cell.length_b   1.000
_cell.length_c   1.000
_cell.angle_alpha   90.00
_cell.angle_beta   90.00
_cell.angle_gamma   90.00
#
_symmetry.space_group_name_H-M   'P 1'
#
loop_
_entity.id
_entity.type
_entity.pdbx_description
1 polymer ?
#
loop_
_entity_poly.entity_id
_entity_poly.type
_entity_poly.pdbx_seq_one_letter_code
_entity_poly.pdbx_strand_id
1 'polypeptide(L)'
;MIAPPAMVRDGDNTSQTILINAAFLQEIKDSNPNLWLAASELRALCEAEHWDPDTTSQALIKQFVRALGELRDLIAFQFGLEESYGYLRTVGPTPQLANASPDFAEVQQQLQLALEQHQRLYLDLCDLVEQSEELQYRGCDRSAVVSFAEQVAHFTRQMTRHERLEAELIEREL
;
A
#
# COMPACT_ATOMS: atom_id res chain seq x y z
N MET A 1 -22.92 -54.13 24.60
CA MET A 1 -22.77 -52.66 24.64
C MET A 1 -21.74 -52.28 23.60
N ILE A 2 -22.20 -51.80 22.44
CA ILE A 2 -21.34 -51.34 21.34
C ILE A 2 -21.22 -49.83 21.51
N ALA A 3 -20.00 -49.33 21.69
CA ALA A 3 -19.74 -47.89 21.79
C ALA A 3 -20.11 -47.20 20.45
N PRO A 4 -20.67 -45.98 20.49
CA PRO A 4 -20.99 -45.25 19.27
C PRO A 4 -19.69 -44.81 18.56
N PRO A 5 -19.70 -44.71 17.21
CA PRO A 5 -18.55 -44.24 16.48
C PRO A 5 -18.30 -42.77 16.80
N ALA A 6 -17.02 -42.44 17.05
CA ALA A 6 -16.55 -41.09 17.26
C ALA A 6 -16.99 -40.20 16.08
N MET A 7 -17.68 -39.10 16.41
CA MET A 7 -17.92 -38.02 15.47
C MET A 7 -16.57 -37.56 14.92
N VAL A 8 -16.34 -37.81 13.63
CA VAL A 8 -15.36 -37.09 12.85
C VAL A 8 -15.74 -35.62 12.97
N ARG A 9 -14.99 -34.86 13.77
CA ARG A 9 -14.95 -33.42 13.63
C ARG A 9 -14.30 -33.21 12.28
N ASP A 10 -15.11 -33.04 11.24
CA ASP A 10 -14.67 -32.31 10.06
C ASP A 10 -14.12 -31.00 10.60
N GLY A 11 -12.79 -30.90 10.60
CA GLY A 11 -12.11 -29.63 10.80
C GLY A 11 -12.53 -28.79 9.62
N ASP A 12 -13.61 -28.04 9.82
CA ASP A 12 -14.17 -27.11 8.85
C ASP A 12 -13.00 -26.25 8.41
N ASN A 13 -12.47 -26.53 7.22
CA ASN A 13 -11.32 -25.86 6.65
C ASN A 13 -11.80 -24.47 6.27
N THR A 14 -11.94 -23.61 7.29
CA THR A 14 -12.58 -22.31 7.18
C THR A 14 -11.60 -21.41 6.44
N SER A 15 -11.59 -21.56 5.13
CA SER A 15 -10.64 -20.90 4.24
C SER A 15 -11.16 -19.49 4.01
N GLN A 16 -10.41 -18.50 4.46
CA GLN A 16 -10.75 -17.11 4.18
C GLN A 16 -10.48 -16.83 2.69
N THR A 17 -11.51 -16.44 1.96
CA THR A 17 -11.40 -16.04 0.55
C THR A 17 -11.56 -14.54 0.44
N ILE A 18 -10.68 -13.88 -0.31
CA ILE A 18 -10.76 -12.46 -0.62
C ILE A 18 -11.40 -12.32 -2.00
N LEU A 19 -12.45 -11.52 -2.08
CA LEU A 19 -13.05 -11.08 -3.33
C LEU A 19 -12.72 -9.61 -3.51
N ILE A 20 -12.75 -9.15 -4.76
CA ILE A 20 -12.45 -7.78 -5.12
C ILE A 20 -13.66 -7.19 -5.85
N ASN A 21 -14.02 -5.97 -5.49
CA ASN A 21 -14.98 -5.18 -6.24
C ASN A 21 -14.21 -4.26 -7.19
N ALA A 22 -13.83 -4.79 -8.35
CA ALA A 22 -12.95 -4.11 -9.31
C ALA A 22 -13.49 -2.73 -9.74
N ALA A 23 -14.79 -2.63 -10.02
CA ALA A 23 -15.42 -1.37 -10.42
C ALA A 23 -15.34 -0.31 -9.30
N PHE A 24 -15.57 -0.71 -8.05
CA PHE A 24 -15.54 0.22 -6.92
C PHE A 24 -14.10 0.61 -6.55
N LEU A 25 -13.14 -0.31 -6.64
CA LEU A 25 -11.72 0.05 -6.47
C LEU A 25 -11.26 1.07 -7.50
N GLN A 26 -11.64 0.89 -8.77
CA GLN A 26 -11.32 1.87 -9.80
C GLN A 26 -11.96 3.24 -9.48
N GLU A 27 -13.23 3.26 -9.03
CA GLU A 27 -13.91 4.50 -8.62
C GLU A 27 -13.22 5.18 -7.43
N ILE A 28 -12.78 4.42 -6.41
CA ILE A 28 -12.01 4.94 -5.28
C ILE A 28 -10.71 5.59 -5.76
N LYS A 29 -9.96 4.92 -6.65
CA LYS A 29 -8.68 5.42 -7.19
C LYS A 29 -8.86 6.68 -8.06
N ASP A 30 -9.91 6.73 -8.87
CA ASP A 30 -10.23 7.89 -9.72
C ASP A 30 -10.71 9.08 -8.90
N SER A 31 -11.33 8.83 -7.74
CA SER A 31 -11.90 9.86 -6.85
C SER A 31 -10.87 10.57 -5.97
N ASN A 32 -9.59 10.14 -5.98
CA ASN A 32 -8.54 10.73 -5.14
C ASN A 32 -7.37 11.33 -5.95
N PRO A 33 -7.60 12.38 -6.76
CA PRO A 33 -6.54 13.03 -7.55
C PRO A 33 -5.44 13.65 -6.69
N ASN A 34 -5.76 14.02 -5.44
CA ASN A 34 -4.81 14.64 -4.52
C ASN A 34 -3.70 13.68 -4.11
N LEU A 35 -4.01 12.40 -3.90
CA LEU A 35 -2.99 11.37 -3.61
C LEU A 35 -1.96 11.30 -4.74
N TRP A 36 -2.42 11.29 -5.98
CA TRP A 36 -1.54 11.19 -7.16
C TRP A 36 -0.67 12.43 -7.33
N LEU A 37 -1.24 13.61 -7.07
CA LEU A 37 -0.50 14.85 -7.07
C LEU A 37 0.59 14.84 -5.98
N ALA A 38 0.23 14.54 -4.74
CA ALA A 38 1.16 14.48 -3.61
C ALA A 38 2.29 13.46 -3.85
N ALA A 39 1.98 12.27 -4.37
CA ALA A 39 2.97 11.27 -4.73
C ALA A 39 3.90 11.74 -5.87
N SER A 40 3.38 12.50 -6.83
CA SER A 40 4.17 13.07 -7.92
C SER A 40 5.10 14.19 -7.43
N GLU A 41 4.61 15.06 -6.57
CA GLU A 41 5.41 16.12 -5.94
C GLU A 41 6.53 15.52 -5.09
N LEU A 42 6.25 14.47 -4.31
CA LEU A 42 7.26 13.77 -3.52
C LEU A 42 8.34 13.14 -4.41
N ARG A 43 7.97 12.51 -5.53
CA ARG A 43 8.95 11.95 -6.48
C ARG A 43 9.85 13.04 -7.06
N ALA A 44 9.29 14.17 -7.47
CA ALA A 44 10.07 15.29 -8.00
C ALA A 44 11.05 15.84 -6.94
N LEU A 45 10.63 15.87 -5.66
CA LEU A 45 11.49 16.32 -4.57
C LEU A 45 12.71 15.40 -4.35
N CYS A 46 12.62 14.12 -4.70
CA CYS A 46 13.75 13.19 -4.59
C CYS A 46 14.84 13.38 -5.66
N GLU A 47 14.57 14.11 -6.74
CA GLU A 47 15.50 14.29 -7.85
C GLU A 47 16.56 15.35 -7.51
N ALA A 48 17.60 14.92 -6.80
CA ALA A 48 18.63 15.81 -6.26
C ALA A 48 19.40 16.65 -7.30
N GLU A 49 19.45 16.18 -8.55
CA GLU A 49 20.02 16.90 -9.69
C GLU A 49 19.26 18.20 -10.03
N HIS A 50 17.98 18.28 -9.64
CA HIS A 50 17.12 19.45 -9.84
C HIS A 50 17.11 20.41 -8.64
N TRP A 51 17.83 20.10 -7.55
CA TRP A 51 17.88 20.99 -6.39
C TRP A 51 18.75 22.21 -6.69
N ASP A 52 18.14 23.39 -6.56
CA ASP A 52 18.86 24.66 -6.63
C ASP A 52 20.08 24.66 -5.67
N PRO A 53 21.29 24.96 -6.17
CA PRO A 53 22.51 25.05 -5.36
C PRO A 53 22.38 25.98 -4.15
N ASP A 54 21.56 27.02 -4.24
CA ASP A 54 21.35 28.00 -3.17
C ASP A 54 20.32 27.51 -2.12
N THR A 55 19.59 26.43 -2.41
CA THR A 55 18.65 25.85 -1.46
C THR A 55 19.39 25.12 -0.33
N THR A 56 19.17 25.61 0.89
CA THR A 56 19.74 25.00 2.09
C THR A 56 19.16 23.62 2.38
N SER A 57 19.95 22.72 2.96
CA SER A 57 19.49 21.41 3.44
C SER A 57 18.27 21.51 4.35
N GLN A 58 18.22 22.57 5.18
CA GLN A 58 17.10 22.84 6.07
C GLN A 58 15.80 23.24 5.34
N ALA A 59 15.90 23.90 4.20
CA ALA A 59 14.75 24.19 3.37
C ALA A 59 14.23 22.94 2.65
N LEU A 60 15.14 22.07 2.17
CA LEU A 60 14.78 20.80 1.53
C LEU A 60 14.09 19.86 2.51
N ILE A 61 14.66 19.66 3.71
CA ILE A 61 14.06 18.74 4.69
C ILE A 61 12.67 19.21 5.14
N LYS A 62 12.44 20.52 5.23
CA LYS A 62 11.10 21.09 5.49
C LYS A 62 10.09 20.74 4.41
N GLN A 63 10.52 20.71 3.15
CA GLN A 63 9.65 20.28 2.04
C GLN A 63 9.32 18.80 2.16
N PHE A 64 10.29 17.95 2.51
CA PHE A 64 10.06 16.52 2.76
C PHE A 64 9.08 16.28 3.91
N VAL A 65 9.27 16.93 5.07
CA VAL A 65 8.36 16.80 6.23
C VAL A 65 6.92 17.11 5.82
N ARG A 66 6.70 18.20 5.08
CA ARG A 66 5.37 18.58 4.61
C ARG A 66 4.80 17.54 3.63
N ALA A 67 5.56 17.19 2.59
CA ALA A 67 5.11 16.30 1.54
C ALA A 67 4.82 14.88 2.06
N LEU A 68 5.67 14.35 2.94
CA LEU A 68 5.49 13.03 3.55
C LEU A 68 4.30 13.01 4.53
N GLY A 69 4.12 14.07 5.32
CA GLY A 69 2.97 14.19 6.22
C GLY A 69 1.64 14.22 5.46
N GLU A 70 1.57 15.01 4.39
CA GLU A 70 0.39 15.06 3.51
C GLU A 70 0.13 13.70 2.83
N LEU A 71 1.18 13.07 2.31
CA LEU A 71 1.05 11.75 1.68
C LEU A 71 0.57 10.68 2.66
N ARG A 72 1.05 10.71 3.91
CA ARG A 72 0.65 9.74 4.96
C ARG A 72 -0.84 9.79 5.21
N ASP A 73 -1.38 11.00 5.36
CA ASP A 73 -2.79 11.17 5.66
C ASP A 73 -3.67 10.76 4.46
N LEU A 74 -3.23 11.07 3.23
CA LEU A 74 -3.92 10.65 2.00
C LEU A 74 -3.89 9.13 1.79
N ILE A 75 -2.75 8.48 2.03
CA ILE A 75 -2.61 7.02 1.91
C ILE A 75 -3.43 6.31 2.98
N ALA A 76 -3.42 6.78 4.23
CA ALA A 76 -4.24 6.19 5.29
C ALA A 76 -5.73 6.19 4.91
N PHE A 77 -6.20 7.30 4.34
CA PHE A 77 -7.57 7.42 3.87
C PHE A 77 -7.85 6.49 2.68
N GLN A 78 -6.97 6.48 1.68
CA GLN A 78 -7.09 5.64 0.49
C GLN A 78 -7.17 4.15 0.85
N PHE A 79 -6.19 3.63 1.59
CA PHE A 79 -6.16 2.23 2.01
C PHE A 79 -7.37 1.88 2.88
N GLY A 80 -7.81 2.79 3.75
CA GLY A 80 -9.03 2.61 4.53
C GLY A 80 -10.27 2.42 3.66
N LEU A 81 -10.40 3.17 2.56
CA LEU A 81 -11.51 3.01 1.61
C LEU A 81 -11.40 1.69 0.83
N GLU A 82 -10.22 1.38 0.31
CA GLU A 82 -9.98 0.17 -0.47
C GLU A 82 -10.24 -1.08 0.37
N GLU A 83 -9.75 -1.14 1.61
CA GLU A 83 -9.99 -2.26 2.52
C GLU A 83 -11.44 -2.38 2.98
N SER A 84 -12.15 -1.26 3.13
CA SER A 84 -13.54 -1.26 3.61
C SER A 84 -14.53 -1.62 2.51
N TYR A 85 -14.25 -1.26 1.26
CA TYR A 85 -15.22 -1.31 0.17
C TYR A 85 -14.74 -2.02 -1.10
N GLY A 86 -13.42 -2.05 -1.34
CA GLY A 86 -12.80 -2.69 -2.49
C GLY A 86 -12.48 -4.18 -2.25
N TYR A 87 -11.99 -4.52 -1.06
CA TYR A 87 -11.64 -5.88 -0.68
C TYR A 87 -12.69 -6.51 0.24
N LEU A 88 -13.30 -7.61 -0.20
CA LEU A 88 -14.36 -8.31 0.53
C LEU A 88 -13.85 -9.65 1.07
N ARG A 89 -13.75 -9.76 2.39
CA ARG A 89 -13.35 -11.00 3.07
C ARG A 89 -14.57 -11.88 3.33
N THR A 90 -14.58 -13.08 2.77
CA THR A 90 -15.62 -14.08 3.02
C THR A 90 -15.04 -15.25 3.81
N VAL A 91 -15.82 -15.73 4.79
CA VAL A 91 -15.48 -16.90 5.62
C VAL A 91 -16.52 -17.97 5.33
N GLY A 92 -16.08 -19.11 4.80
CA GLY A 92 -16.97 -20.20 4.42
C GLY A 92 -16.36 -21.14 3.39
N PRO A 93 -17.12 -22.12 2.89
CA PRO A 93 -16.67 -22.98 1.81
C PRO A 93 -16.31 -22.13 0.59
N THR A 94 -15.15 -22.42 -0.01
CA THR A 94 -14.65 -21.71 -1.19
C THR A 94 -15.76 -21.64 -2.24
N PRO A 95 -16.07 -20.45 -2.80
CA PRO A 95 -17.15 -20.31 -3.77
C PRO A 95 -16.99 -21.33 -4.90
N GLN A 96 -18.09 -21.91 -5.40
CA GLN A 96 -18.04 -22.91 -6.48
C GLN A 96 -17.30 -22.39 -7.74
N LEU A 97 -17.27 -21.06 -7.92
CA LEU A 97 -16.51 -20.35 -8.95
C LEU A 97 -14.98 -20.51 -8.81
N ALA A 98 -14.46 -20.70 -7.60
CA ALA A 98 -13.03 -20.91 -7.35
C ALA A 98 -12.48 -22.20 -7.98
N ASN A 99 -13.34 -23.20 -8.16
CA ASN A 99 -12.97 -24.45 -8.83
C ASN A 99 -13.00 -24.35 -10.37
N ALA A 100 -13.50 -23.23 -10.91
CA ALA A 100 -13.64 -23.01 -12.35
C ALA A 100 -12.50 -22.18 -12.96
N SER A 101 -11.78 -21.40 -12.15
CA SER A 101 -10.64 -20.59 -12.62
C SER A 101 -9.31 -21.29 -12.30
N PRO A 102 -8.50 -21.65 -13.30
CA PRO A 102 -7.20 -22.31 -13.08
C PRO A 102 -6.22 -21.45 -12.27
N ASP A 103 -6.43 -20.12 -12.25
CA ASP A 103 -5.51 -19.16 -11.64
C ASP A 103 -6.01 -18.67 -10.26
N PHE A 104 -7.10 -19.25 -9.73
CA PHE A 104 -7.72 -18.80 -8.48
C PHE A 104 -6.74 -18.71 -7.31
N ALA A 105 -5.88 -19.72 -7.14
CA ALA A 105 -4.90 -19.75 -6.05
C ALA A 105 -3.85 -18.62 -6.18
N GLU A 106 -3.43 -18.30 -7.40
CA GLU A 106 -2.49 -17.20 -7.66
C GLU A 106 -3.16 -15.85 -7.36
N VAL A 107 -4.38 -15.64 -7.84
CA VAL A 107 -5.15 -14.40 -7.60
C VAL A 107 -5.38 -14.20 -6.09
N GLN A 108 -5.73 -15.25 -5.35
CA GLN A 108 -5.88 -15.16 -3.89
C GLN A 108 -4.57 -14.76 -3.19
N GLN A 109 -3.42 -15.30 -3.64
CA GLN A 109 -2.12 -14.89 -3.10
C GLN A 109 -1.80 -13.42 -3.41
N GLN A 110 -2.12 -12.96 -4.62
CA GLN A 110 -1.91 -11.57 -5.02
C GLN A 110 -2.82 -10.59 -4.25
N LEU A 111 -4.09 -10.94 -4.04
CA LEU A 111 -5.02 -10.15 -3.23
C LEU A 111 -4.55 -10.03 -1.77
N GLN A 112 -4.10 -11.15 -1.19
CA GLN A 112 -3.54 -11.14 0.15
C GLN A 112 -2.26 -10.31 0.21
N LEU A 113 -1.40 -10.40 -0.80
CA LEU A 113 -0.18 -9.59 -0.92
C LEU A 113 -0.49 -8.10 -1.01
N ALA A 114 -1.51 -7.68 -1.76
CA ALA A 114 -1.91 -6.27 -1.88
C ALA A 114 -2.32 -5.70 -0.51
N LEU A 115 -3.14 -6.43 0.24
CA LEU A 115 -3.56 -6.05 1.59
C LEU A 115 -2.38 -6.00 2.59
N GLU A 116 -1.45 -6.94 2.51
CA GLU A 116 -0.23 -6.90 3.33
C GLU A 116 0.67 -5.71 2.96
N GLN A 117 0.69 -5.33 1.68
CA GLN A 117 1.44 -4.16 1.23
C GLN A 117 0.87 -2.86 1.79
N HIS A 118 -0.45 -2.72 1.99
CA HIS A 118 -1.02 -1.51 2.61
C HIS A 118 -0.40 -1.23 3.98
N GLN A 119 -0.44 -2.24 4.86
CA GLN A 119 0.12 -2.13 6.21
C GLN A 119 1.61 -1.79 6.13
N ARG A 120 2.36 -2.50 5.30
CA ARG A 120 3.80 -2.29 5.17
C ARG A 120 4.14 -0.89 4.67
N LEU A 121 3.49 -0.46 3.59
CA LEU A 121 3.72 0.86 2.98
C LEU A 121 3.35 1.98 3.95
N TYR A 122 2.26 1.83 4.69
CA TYR A 122 1.87 2.80 5.69
C TYR A 122 2.91 2.93 6.83
N LEU A 123 3.44 1.81 7.31
CA LEU A 123 4.49 1.80 8.33
C LEU A 123 5.81 2.38 7.79
N ASP A 124 6.25 1.95 6.60
CA ASP A 124 7.45 2.47 5.94
C ASP A 124 7.34 4.00 5.76
N LEU A 125 6.14 4.52 5.46
CA LEU A 125 5.88 5.96 5.34
C LEU A 125 5.91 6.68 6.70
N CYS A 126 5.32 6.10 7.74
CA CYS A 126 5.42 6.66 9.10
C CYS A 126 6.89 6.78 9.53
N ASP A 127 7.70 5.76 9.29
CA ASP A 127 9.13 5.78 9.60
C ASP A 127 9.86 6.90 8.83
N LEU A 128 9.51 7.13 7.56
CA LEU A 128 10.07 8.24 6.77
C LEU A 128 9.64 9.62 7.30
N VAL A 129 8.38 9.76 7.72
CA VAL A 129 7.88 10.99 8.35
C VAL A 129 8.69 11.29 9.61
N GLU A 130 8.80 10.32 10.52
CA GLU A 130 9.55 10.48 11.78
C GLU A 130 11.02 10.83 11.53
N GLN A 131 11.67 10.15 10.59
CA GLN A 131 13.06 10.45 10.21
C GLN A 131 13.20 11.87 9.64
N SER A 132 12.25 12.33 8.82
CA SER A 132 12.29 13.67 8.25
C SER A 132 12.15 14.76 9.33
N GLU A 133 11.29 14.52 10.33
CA GLU A 133 11.10 15.41 11.47
C GLU A 133 12.35 15.45 12.36
N GLU A 134 13.00 14.30 12.59
CA GLU A 134 14.26 14.21 13.33
C GLU A 134 15.39 14.98 12.64
N LEU A 135 15.55 14.81 11.32
CA LEU A 135 16.53 15.53 10.51
C LEU A 135 16.27 17.04 10.50
N GLN A 136 15.00 17.46 10.48
CA GLN A 136 14.62 18.86 10.60
C GLN A 136 15.00 19.43 11.97
N TYR A 137 14.65 18.72 13.05
CA TYR A 137 14.85 19.17 14.43
C TYR A 137 16.34 19.25 14.80
N ARG A 138 17.12 18.21 14.49
CA ARG A 138 18.57 18.17 14.80
C ARG A 138 19.41 19.00 13.83
N GLY A 139 18.86 19.23 12.64
CA GLY A 139 19.58 19.73 11.49
C GLY A 139 20.37 18.66 10.77
N CYS A 140 20.56 18.91 9.48
CA CYS A 140 21.17 17.97 8.55
C CYS A 140 22.07 18.72 7.56
N ASP A 141 23.13 18.04 7.11
CA ASP A 141 23.95 18.49 6.00
C ASP A 141 23.38 18.00 4.66
N ARG A 142 24.01 18.41 3.55
CA ARG A 142 23.55 18.04 2.20
C ARG A 142 23.60 16.53 1.97
N SER A 143 24.63 15.84 2.47
CA SER A 143 24.75 14.38 2.31
C SER A 143 23.62 13.63 3.00
N ALA A 144 23.23 14.04 4.20
CA ALA A 144 22.11 13.46 4.92
C ALA A 144 20.80 13.63 4.15
N VAL A 145 20.55 14.81 3.57
CA VAL A 145 19.36 15.05 2.75
C VAL A 145 19.36 14.21 1.47
N VAL A 146 20.51 14.06 0.80
CA VAL A 146 20.64 13.19 -0.39
C VAL A 146 20.33 11.74 -0.02
N SER A 147 20.93 11.21 1.04
CA SER A 147 20.67 9.84 1.49
C SER A 147 19.21 9.64 1.90
N PHE A 148 18.60 10.63 2.54
CA PHE A 148 17.17 10.59 2.88
C PHE A 148 16.30 10.59 1.61
N ALA A 149 16.61 11.43 0.63
CA ALA A 149 15.91 11.47 -0.65
C ALA A 149 15.97 10.12 -1.40
N GLU A 150 17.09 9.39 -1.31
CA GLU A 150 17.20 8.03 -1.89
C GLU A 150 16.26 7.02 -1.21
N GLN A 151 16.09 7.12 0.11
CA GLN A 151 15.14 6.29 0.87
C GLN A 151 13.70 6.60 0.49
N VAL A 152 13.35 7.88 0.39
CA VAL A 152 12.03 8.31 -0.09
C VAL A 152 11.81 7.84 -1.54
N ALA A 153 12.81 7.96 -2.41
CA ALA A 153 12.74 7.45 -3.78
C ALA A 153 12.50 5.94 -3.81
N HIS A 154 13.13 5.17 -2.92
CA HIS A 154 12.85 3.74 -2.76
C HIS A 154 11.39 3.47 -2.39
N PHE A 155 10.87 4.18 -1.40
CA PHE A 155 9.46 4.08 -1.01
C PHE A 155 8.51 4.39 -2.17
N THR A 156 8.75 5.47 -2.93
CA THR A 156 7.88 5.81 -4.09
C THR A 156 7.87 4.73 -5.18
N ARG A 157 8.97 3.99 -5.36
CA ARG A 157 9.02 2.82 -6.26
C ARG A 157 8.20 1.65 -5.72
N GLN A 158 8.19 1.43 -4.40
CA GLN A 158 7.35 0.40 -3.77
C GLN A 158 5.87 0.73 -3.93
N MET A 159 5.47 1.99 -3.69
CA MET A 159 4.11 2.47 -3.97
C MET A 159 3.71 2.21 -5.43
N THR A 160 4.56 2.62 -6.38
CA THR A 160 4.27 2.42 -7.82
C THR A 160 4.11 0.94 -8.18
N ARG A 161 4.89 0.04 -7.54
CA ARG A 161 4.77 -1.40 -7.74
C ARG A 161 3.46 -1.95 -7.16
N HIS A 162 3.04 -1.45 -6.01
CA HIS A 162 1.78 -1.82 -5.38
C HIS A 162 0.59 -1.40 -6.27
N GLU A 163 0.57 -0.17 -6.76
CA GLU A 163 -0.49 0.30 -7.68
C GLU A 163 -0.57 -0.53 -8.96
N ARG A 164 0.58 -0.98 -9.48
CA ARG A 164 0.59 -1.89 -10.63
C ARG A 164 -0.04 -3.24 -10.32
N LEU A 165 0.28 -3.81 -9.15
CA LEU A 165 -0.33 -5.07 -8.70
C LEU A 165 -1.85 -4.93 -8.62
N GLU A 166 -2.34 -3.83 -8.04
CA GLU A 166 -3.79 -3.59 -7.94
C GLU A 166 -4.45 -3.36 -9.30
N ALA A 167 -3.81 -2.62 -10.21
CA ALA A 167 -4.30 -2.46 -11.57
C ALA A 167 -4.42 -3.82 -12.30
N GLU A 168 -3.41 -4.69 -12.17
CA GLU A 168 -3.45 -6.06 -12.73
C GLU A 168 -4.57 -6.91 -12.12
N LEU A 169 -4.86 -6.75 -10.82
CA LEU A 169 -5.95 -7.44 -10.14
C LEU A 169 -7.34 -6.92 -10.58
N ILE A 170 -7.48 -5.61 -10.77
CA ILE A 170 -8.72 -4.98 -11.28
C ILE A 170 -8.99 -5.45 -12.71
N GLU A 171 -7.98 -5.46 -13.59
CA GLU A 171 -8.11 -5.88 -14.99
C GLU A 171 -8.50 -7.36 -15.14
N ARG A 172 -8.07 -8.24 -14.21
CA ARG A 172 -8.39 -9.68 -14.26
C ARG A 172 -9.84 -10.01 -13.89
N GLU A 173 -10.55 -9.09 -13.23
CA GLU A 173 -11.92 -9.30 -12.72
C GLU A 173 -12.98 -8.54 -13.53
N LEU A 174 -12.56 -7.68 -14.46
CA LEU A 174 -13.41 -7.03 -15.47
C LEU A 174 -13.54 -7.89 -16.74
#